data_AF-A0AAD7I3Y4-F1
#
_entry.id   AF-A0AAD7I3Y4-F1
#
_cell.length_a   1.000
_cell.length_b   1.000
_cell.length_c   1.000
_cell.angle_alpha   90.00
_cell.angle_beta   90.00
_cell.angle_gamma   90.00
#
_symmetry.space_group_name_H-M   'P 1'
#
loop_
_entity.id
_entity.type
_entity.pdbx_description
1 polymer ?
#
loop_
_entity_poly.entity_id
_entity_poly.type
_entity_poly.pdbx_seq_one_letter_code
_entity_poly.pdbx_strand_id
1 'polypeptide(L)'
;MDVHHSRAECMIRLGDMYEKDGNSLKALKLWEAARPLFERSSQGKRVEAIDQRLEKVSEEEKAQYRNNLARLALLNAPSGKIEDMDHLSETEDLELNEVNIELVMT
;
A
#
# COMPACT_ATOMS: atom_id res chain seq x y z
N MET A 1 -15.08 7.34 -11.28
CA MET A 1 -13.74 6.72 -11.21
C MET A 1 -13.75 5.73 -10.06
N ASP A 2 -13.18 4.54 -10.26
CA ASP A 2 -12.99 3.57 -9.16
C ASP A 2 -11.86 4.09 -8.24
N VAL A 3 -12.16 4.25 -6.94
CA VAL A 3 -11.22 4.75 -5.92
C VAL A 3 -10.05 3.77 -5.75
N HIS A 4 -10.30 2.47 -5.87
CA HIS A 4 -9.26 1.44 -5.79
C HIS A 4 -8.32 1.54 -6.98
N HIS A 5 -8.86 1.80 -8.18
CA HIS A 5 -8.06 2.01 -9.39
C HIS A 5 -7.13 3.22 -9.27
N SER A 6 -7.67 4.37 -8.86
CA SER A 6 -6.90 5.62 -8.75
C SER A 6 -5.81 5.52 -7.69
N ARG A 7 -6.13 4.90 -6.54
CA ARG A 7 -5.17 4.62 -5.47
C ARG A 7 -4.05 3.69 -5.93
N ALA A 8 -4.39 2.62 -6.65
CA ALA A 8 -3.41 1.65 -7.14
C ALA A 8 -2.48 2.27 -8.19
N GLU A 9 -2.99 3.14 -9.06
CA GLU A 9 -2.17 3.83 -10.05
C GLU A 9 -1.19 4.82 -9.40
N CYS A 10 -1.63 5.55 -8.39
CA CYS A 10 -0.75 6.40 -7.59
C CYS A 10 0.36 5.59 -6.92
N MET A 11 0.04 4.40 -6.38
CA MET A 11 1.02 3.51 -5.77
C MET A 11 2.06 3.01 -6.78
N ILE A 12 1.65 2.63 -8.00
CA ILE A 12 2.60 2.26 -9.06
C ILE A 12 3.52 3.43 -9.38
N ARG A 13 2.97 4.63 -9.63
CA ARG A 13 3.77 5.79 -10.03
C ARG A 13 4.78 6.17 -8.94
N LEU A 14 4.37 6.12 -7.69
CA LEU A 14 5.27 6.38 -6.57
C LEU A 14 6.34 5.28 -6.45
N GLY A 15 5.99 4.02 -6.69
CA GLY A 15 6.94 2.91 -6.73
C GLY A 15 7.99 3.09 -7.83
N ASP A 16 7.55 3.44 -9.04
CA ASP A 16 8.42 3.72 -10.19
C ASP A 16 9.36 4.93 -9.91
N MET A 17 8.91 5.92 -9.12
CA MET A 17 9.77 7.02 -8.67
C MET A 17 10.83 6.56 -7.66
N TYR A 18 10.46 5.72 -6.69
CA TYR A 18 11.41 5.18 -5.72
C TYR A 18 12.43 4.25 -6.37
N GLU A 19 12.04 3.47 -7.37
CA GLU A 19 12.98 2.66 -8.17
C GLU A 19 14.03 3.55 -8.84
N LYS A 20 13.60 4.63 -9.50
CA LYS A 20 14.51 5.61 -10.14
C LYS A 20 15.44 6.32 -9.16
N ASP A 21 14.99 6.50 -7.92
CA ASP A 21 15.78 7.05 -6.81
C ASP A 21 16.75 5.99 -6.20
N GLY A 22 16.77 4.76 -6.73
CA GLY A 22 17.59 3.66 -6.22
C GLY A 22 17.04 3.01 -4.96
N ASN A 23 15.80 3.34 -4.57
CA ASN A 23 15.13 2.82 -3.38
C ASN A 23 14.19 1.65 -3.73
N SER A 24 14.77 0.57 -4.25
CA SER A 24 14.04 -0.63 -4.71
C SER A 24 13.14 -1.23 -3.63
N LEU A 25 13.53 -1.14 -2.35
CA LEU A 25 12.77 -1.75 -1.25
C LEU A 25 11.47 -0.98 -0.96
N LYS A 26 11.47 0.35 -1.09
CA LYS A 26 10.24 1.15 -1.03
C LYS A 26 9.38 0.95 -2.28
N ALA A 27 9.99 0.80 -3.45
CA ALA A 27 9.29 0.52 -4.69
C ALA A 27 8.53 -0.83 -4.61
N LEU A 28 9.21 -1.89 -4.17
CA LEU A 28 8.63 -3.21 -3.96
C LEU A 28 7.41 -3.17 -3.04
N LYS A 29 7.52 -2.48 -1.90
CA LYS A 29 6.41 -2.30 -0.95
C LYS A 29 5.17 -1.69 -1.61
N LEU A 30 5.36 -0.69 -2.48
CA LEU A 30 4.25 -0.01 -3.14
C LEU A 30 3.63 -0.86 -4.25
N TRP A 31 4.45 -1.59 -5.02
CA TRP A 31 3.96 -2.51 -6.04
C TRP A 31 3.17 -3.67 -5.44
N GLU A 32 3.64 -4.27 -4.35
CA GLU A 32 2.89 -5.31 -3.63
C GLU A 32 1.56 -4.79 -3.08
N ALA A 33 1.54 -3.58 -2.53
CA ALA A 33 0.31 -2.96 -2.01
C ALA A 33 -0.69 -2.60 -3.13
N ALA A 34 -0.21 -2.27 -4.33
CA ALA A 34 -1.03 -1.94 -5.48
C ALA A 34 -1.70 -3.17 -6.11
N ARG A 35 -1.04 -4.33 -6.06
CA ARG A 35 -1.51 -5.59 -6.69
C ARG A 35 -2.94 -5.98 -6.30
N PRO A 36 -3.31 -6.12 -5.00
CA PRO A 36 -4.67 -6.52 -4.61
C PRO A 36 -5.72 -5.46 -4.96
N LEU A 37 -5.34 -4.19 -5.12
CA LEU A 37 -6.27 -3.13 -5.53
C LEU A 37 -6.65 -3.28 -7.01
N PHE A 38 -5.72 -3.65 -7.88
CA PHE A 38 -6.01 -3.93 -9.28
C PHE A 38 -6.77 -5.25 -9.48
N GLU A 39 -6.53 -6.26 -8.65
CA GLU A 39 -7.32 -7.49 -8.65
C GLU A 39 -8.79 -7.20 -8.32
N ARG A 40 -9.05 -6.39 -7.28
CA ARG A 40 -10.42 -5.98 -6.88
C ARG A 40 -11.15 -5.17 -7.95
N SER A 41 -10.44 -4.33 -8.69
CA SER A 41 -11.01 -3.57 -9.81
C SER A 41 -11.14 -4.37 -11.11
N SER A 42 -10.92 -5.70 -11.11
CA SER A 42 -10.96 -6.57 -12.30
C SER A 42 -10.00 -6.14 -13.43
N GLN A 43 -8.87 -5.51 -13.08
CA GLN A 43 -7.88 -4.99 -14.02
C GLN A 43 -6.71 -5.97 -14.21
N GLY A 44 -6.98 -7.17 -14.74
CA GLY A 44 -5.97 -8.24 -14.88
C GLY A 44 -4.68 -7.82 -15.59
N LYS A 45 -4.77 -7.00 -16.64
CA LYS A 45 -3.59 -6.45 -17.36
C LYS A 45 -2.66 -5.61 -16.48
N ARG A 46 -3.20 -4.95 -15.45
CA ARG A 46 -2.41 -4.15 -14.50
C ARG A 46 -1.74 -5.03 -13.45
N VAL A 47 -2.38 -6.15 -13.08
CA VAL A 47 -1.78 -7.17 -12.22
C VAL A 47 -0.55 -7.77 -12.92
N GLU A 48 -0.67 -8.16 -14.19
CA GLU A 48 0.46 -8.65 -14.99
C GLU A 48 1.61 -7.63 -15.07
N ALA A 49 1.29 -6.35 -15.24
CA ALA A 49 2.30 -5.29 -15.27
C ALA A 49 3.01 -5.10 -13.92
N ILE A 50 2.35 -5.36 -12.79
CA ILE A 50 2.98 -5.38 -11.47
C ILE A 50 3.85 -6.63 -11.32
N ASP A 51 3.34 -7.79 -11.72
CA ASP A 51 4.07 -9.06 -11.63
C ASP A 51 5.40 -8.99 -12.40
N GLN A 52 5.40 -8.39 -13.60
CA GLN A 52 6.63 -8.14 -14.37
C GLN A 52 7.64 -7.20 -13.65
N ARG A 53 7.16 -6.23 -12.87
CA ARG A 53 8.04 -5.37 -12.06
C ARG A 53 8.64 -6.14 -10.90
N LEU A 54 7.79 -6.90 -10.20
CA LEU A 54 8.22 -7.75 -9.09
C LEU A 54 9.25 -8.79 -9.54
N GLU A 55 9.11 -9.35 -10.75
CA GLU A 55 10.08 -10.30 -11.31
C GLU A 55 11.48 -9.70 -11.49
N LYS A 56 11.57 -8.41 -11.85
CA LYS A 56 12.85 -7.70 -12.04
C LYS A 56 13.60 -7.40 -10.75
N VAL A 57 12.91 -7.41 -9.61
CA VAL A 57 13.56 -7.19 -8.32
C VAL A 57 14.37 -8.42 -7.93
N SER A 58 15.58 -8.22 -7.42
CA SER A 58 16.45 -9.34 -7.02
C SER A 58 15.82 -10.16 -5.89
N GLU A 59 16.15 -11.46 -5.85
CA GLU A 59 15.68 -12.33 -4.76
C GLU A 59 16.20 -11.89 -3.39
N GLU A 60 17.37 -11.24 -3.35
CA GLU A 60 17.94 -10.65 -2.13
C GLU A 60 17.08 -9.50 -1.59
N GLU A 61 16.67 -8.57 -2.46
CA GLU A 61 15.80 -7.45 -2.08
C GLU A 61 14.40 -7.94 -1.64
N LYS A 62 13.85 -8.95 -2.34
CA LYS A 62 12.59 -9.60 -1.92
C LYS A 62 12.74 -10.31 -0.58
N ALA A 63 13.85 -11.02 -0.36
CA ALA A 63 14.14 -11.67 0.91
C ALA A 63 14.28 -10.65 2.06
N GLN A 64 14.98 -9.54 1.82
CA GLN A 64 15.14 -8.46 2.78
C GLN A 64 13.79 -7.83 3.14
N TYR A 65 12.95 -7.56 2.15
CA TYR A 65 11.61 -7.04 2.39
C TYR A 65 10.73 -8.02 3.18
N ARG A 66 10.72 -9.32 2.82
CA ARG A 66 10.02 -10.37 3.57
C ARG A 66 10.49 -10.45 5.02
N ASN A 67 11.80 -10.35 5.26
CA ASN A 67 12.37 -10.32 6.59
C ASN A 67 11.93 -9.09 7.39
N ASN A 68 11.95 -7.91 6.77
CA ASN A 68 11.46 -6.67 7.38
C ASN A 68 9.98 -6.77 7.78
N LEU A 69 9.16 -7.37 6.91
CA LEU A 69 7.73 -7.60 7.18
C LEU A 69 7.53 -8.58 8.34
N ALA A 70 8.25 -9.70 8.35
CA ALA A 70 8.20 -10.68 9.45
C ALA A 70 8.62 -10.04 10.78
N ARG A 71 9.64 -9.19 10.77
CA ARG A 71 10.10 -8.47 11.97
C ARG A 71 9.05 -7.49 12.49
N LEU A 72 8.38 -6.76 11.60
CA LEU A 72 7.26 -5.88 11.98
C LEU A 72 6.08 -6.66 12.55
N ALA A 73 5.75 -7.82 11.98
CA ALA A 73 4.70 -8.69 12.50
C ALA A 73 5.03 -9.22 13.90
N LEU A 74 6.29 -9.56 14.17
CA LEU A 74 6.76 -9.96 15.50
C LEU A 74 6.72 -8.81 16.52
N LEU A 75 7.00 -7.57 16.10
CA LEU A 75 6.90 -6.40 16.96
C LEU A 75 5.45 -6.03 17.30
N ASN A 76 4.56 -6.19 16.32
CA ASN A 76 3.13 -5.93 16.48
C ASN A 76 2.35 -7.13 17.03
N ALA A 77 3.01 -8.27 17.25
CA ALA A 77 2.37 -9.42 17.87
C ALA A 77 1.95 -9.01 19.29
N PRO A 78 0.66 -9.12 19.65
CA PRO A 78 0.19 -8.76 20.97
C PRO A 78 0.90 -9.64 22.00
N SER A 79 1.86 -9.05 22.71
CA SER A 79 2.58 -9.69 23.79
C SER A 79 1.67 -9.73 25.02
N GLY A 80 0.97 -10.85 25.20
CA GLY A 80 0.32 -11.19 26.46
C GLY A 80 -1.17 -10.87 26.57
N LYS A 81 -1.93 -11.94 26.84
CA LYS A 81 -3.33 -12.06 27.30
C LYS A 81 -4.38 -11.20 26.58
N ILE A 82 -5.08 -11.87 25.66
CA ILE A 82 -6.43 -11.49 25.23
C ILE A 82 -7.35 -11.77 26.41
N GLU A 83 -7.53 -10.79 27.30
CA GLU A 83 -8.70 -10.73 28.16
C GLU A 83 -9.51 -9.51 27.70
N ASP A 84 -10.69 -9.82 27.17
CA ASP A 84 -11.83 -8.96 26.88
C ASP A 84 -11.65 -7.88 25.78
N MET A 85 -11.88 -8.29 24.53
CA MET A 85 -12.12 -7.36 23.42
C MET A 85 -13.41 -7.75 22.68
N ASP A 86 -14.51 -7.80 23.43
CA ASP A 86 -15.86 -7.66 22.86
C ASP A 86 -16.13 -6.17 22.61
N HIS A 87 -16.68 -5.89 21.43
CA HIS A 87 -17.09 -4.58 20.90
C HIS A 87 -16.01 -3.68 20.31
N LEU A 88 -15.70 -3.86 19.02
CA LEU A 88 -15.50 -2.77 18.06
C LEU A 88 -15.82 -3.30 16.65
N SER A 89 -17.10 -3.63 16.40
CA SER A 89 -17.68 -3.42 15.08
C SER A 89 -18.01 -1.93 14.97
N GLU A 90 -17.77 -1.35 13.80
CA GLU A 90 -18.04 0.06 13.43
C GLU A 90 -16.85 1.01 13.63
N THR A 91 -16.10 1.21 12.56
CA THR A 91 -15.50 2.51 12.22
C THR A 91 -15.95 2.77 10.78
N GLU A 92 -17.10 3.44 10.63
CA GLU A 92 -17.23 4.89 10.50
C GLU A 92 -16.57 5.42 9.23
N ASP A 93 -17.46 5.75 8.28
CA ASP A 93 -17.21 6.49 7.06
C ASP A 93 -16.44 7.78 7.35
N LEU A 94 -15.19 7.86 6.88
CA LEU A 94 -14.45 9.11 6.84
C LEU A 94 -14.93 9.92 5.64
N GLU A 95 -15.90 10.81 5.90
CA GLU A 95 -16.25 11.94 5.05
C GLU A 95 -15.00 12.75 4.69
N LEU A 96 -14.73 12.87 3.40
CA LEU A 96 -13.71 13.74 2.85
C LEU A 96 -14.15 15.20 3.04
N ASN A 97 -13.49 15.85 3.99
CA ASN A 97 -13.52 17.27 4.27
C ASN A 97 -13.34 18.09 2.98
N GLU A 98 -14.40 18.79 2.55
CA GLU A 98 -14.33 19.81 1.51
C GLU A 98 -13.44 20.96 2.01
N VAL A 99 -12.25 21.08 1.44
CA VAL A 99 -11.36 22.22 1.62
C VAL A 99 -11.99 23.41 0.88
N ASN A 100 -12.76 24.21 1.62
CA ASN A 100 -13.24 25.50 1.12
C ASN A 100 -12.06 26.49 1.12
N ILE A 101 -11.45 26.66 -0.06
CA ILE A 101 -10.49 27.72 -0.37
C ILE A 101 -11.29 29.00 -0.56
N GLU A 102 -11.30 29.89 0.43
CA GLU A 102 -11.61 31.31 0.19
C GLU A 102 -10.53 32.22 0.81
N LEU A 103 -9.72 32.76 -0.11
CA LEU A 103 -9.50 34.19 -0.29
C LEU A 103 -8.94 34.99 0.91
N VAL A 104 -7.61 34.95 1.08
CA VAL A 104 -6.88 36.11 1.62
C VAL A 104 -6.30 36.90 0.45
N MET A 105 -7.15 37.73 -0.17
CA MET A 105 -6.72 38.91 -0.90
C MET A 105 -7.67 40.05 -0.55
N THR A 106 -7.42 40.74 0.57
CA THR A 106 -7.56 42.19 0.68
C THR A 106 -6.82 42.69 1.90
#